data_AF-A0A3B9JA07-F1
#
_entry.id   AF-A0A3B9JA07-F1
#
_cell.length_a   1.000
_cell.length_b   1.000
_cell.length_c   1.000
_cell.angle_alpha   90.00
_cell.angle_beta   90.00
_cell.angle_gamma   90.00
#
_symmetry.space_group_name_H-M   'P 1'
#
loop_
_entity.id
_entity.type
_entity.pdbx_description
1 polymer ?
#
loop_
_entity_poly.entity_id
_entity_poly.type
_entity_poly.pdbx_seq_one_letter_code
_entity_poly.pdbx_strand_id
1 'polypeptide(L)'
;QINPDDIKRGVIDYSMVLLDTTADGASIFKPIPDKIRELRDEIFTTDGAASPLAKGTDLADLMRQENARILVRNGTYSEGLSLRSADYFKTFGANVVGTDNASEVTTVTRIIDHSGSPYALQYFRDLFKFSSSSQVILSYDPNATVDVEIILGDDWSLNNPMP
;
A
#
# COMPACT_ATOMS: atom_id res chain seq x y z
N GLN A 1 21.98 -8.72 -14.89
CA GLN A 1 21.36 -10.05 -15.05
C GLN A 1 20.89 -10.51 -13.68
N ILE A 2 19.68 -11.05 -13.57
CA ILE A 2 19.10 -11.51 -12.29
C ILE A 2 19.44 -12.99 -12.11
N ASN A 3 19.88 -13.40 -10.91
CA ASN A 3 20.11 -14.80 -10.60
C ASN A 3 18.75 -15.55 -10.51
N PRO A 4 18.53 -16.65 -11.24
CA PRO A 4 17.28 -17.42 -11.15
C PRO A 4 16.91 -17.87 -9.73
N ASP A 5 17.89 -18.10 -8.86
CA ASP A 5 17.67 -18.53 -7.48
C ASP A 5 17.08 -17.41 -6.58
N ASP A 6 17.22 -16.14 -7.00
CA ASP A 6 16.62 -14.98 -6.33
C ASP A 6 15.16 -14.74 -6.73
N ILE A 7 14.59 -15.55 -7.64
CA ILE A 7 13.23 -15.36 -8.16
C ILE A 7 12.25 -16.23 -7.38
N LYS A 8 11.46 -15.62 -6.50
CA LYS A 8 10.30 -16.27 -5.89
C LYS A 8 9.17 -16.43 -6.92
N ARG A 9 8.50 -17.58 -6.89
CA ARG A 9 7.38 -17.92 -7.78
C ARG A 9 6.27 -18.53 -6.96
N GLY A 10 5.03 -18.27 -7.35
CA GLY A 10 3.87 -18.97 -6.84
C GLY A 10 2.93 -19.32 -7.98
N VAL A 11 2.12 -20.36 -7.76
CA VAL A 11 1.14 -20.85 -8.73
C VAL A 11 -0.24 -20.72 -8.09
N ILE A 12 -1.17 -20.07 -8.80
CA ILE A 12 -2.58 -20.09 -8.41
C ILE A 12 -3.12 -21.47 -8.80
N ASP A 13 -3.39 -22.30 -7.80
CA ASP A 13 -3.82 -23.69 -7.97
C ASP A 13 -5.30 -23.91 -7.61
N TYR A 14 -5.74 -25.17 -7.67
CA TYR A 14 -7.11 -25.59 -7.35
C TYR A 14 -7.54 -25.30 -5.90
N SER A 15 -6.62 -25.05 -4.99
CA SER A 15 -6.95 -24.65 -3.62
C SER A 15 -7.36 -23.17 -3.53
N MET A 16 -7.01 -22.37 -4.52
CA MET A 16 -7.23 -20.91 -4.58
C MET A 16 -8.37 -20.51 -5.53
N VAL A 17 -9.07 -21.49 -6.09
CA VAL A 17 -10.21 -21.29 -6.99
C VAL A 17 -11.37 -22.20 -6.61
N LEU A 18 -12.58 -21.77 -6.93
CA LEU A 18 -13.78 -22.59 -6.88
C LEU A 18 -14.12 -23.02 -8.31
N LEU A 19 -14.35 -24.31 -8.50
CA LEU A 19 -14.91 -24.84 -9.73
C LEU A 19 -16.40 -24.51 -9.77
N ASP A 20 -16.84 -23.88 -10.85
CA ASP A 20 -18.25 -23.55 -11.05
C ASP A 20 -18.63 -23.74 -12.53
N THR A 21 -19.92 -23.73 -12.82
CA THR A 21 -20.44 -23.84 -14.19
C THR A 21 -21.29 -22.61 -14.51
N THR A 22 -21.01 -21.98 -15.63
CA THR A 22 -21.80 -20.83 -16.10
C THR A 22 -23.19 -21.27 -16.53
N ALA A 23 -24.13 -20.31 -16.65
CA ALA A 23 -25.52 -20.60 -17.04
C ALA A 23 -25.66 -21.27 -18.43
N ASP A 24 -24.67 -21.08 -19.30
CA ASP A 24 -24.53 -21.68 -20.63
C ASP A 24 -23.76 -23.02 -20.63
N GLY A 25 -23.36 -23.53 -19.46
CA GLY A 25 -22.80 -24.88 -19.29
C GLY A 25 -21.27 -24.98 -19.41
N ALA A 26 -20.55 -23.85 -19.46
CA ALA A 26 -19.09 -23.87 -19.49
C ALA A 26 -18.51 -24.01 -18.08
N SER A 27 -17.48 -24.85 -17.92
CA SER A 27 -16.75 -24.95 -16.66
C SER A 27 -15.82 -23.75 -16.48
N ILE A 28 -15.88 -23.14 -15.30
CA ILE A 28 -15.08 -21.97 -14.93
C ILE A 28 -14.34 -22.17 -13.61
N PHE A 29 -13.26 -21.41 -13.45
CA PHE A 29 -12.56 -21.23 -12.19
C PHE A 29 -12.89 -19.84 -11.65
N LYS A 30 -13.50 -19.80 -10.48
CA LYS A 30 -13.76 -18.56 -9.75
C LYS A 30 -12.65 -18.34 -8.72
N PRO A 31 -11.80 -17.32 -8.86
CA PRO A 31 -10.74 -17.03 -7.90
C PRO A 31 -11.27 -16.80 -6.49
N ILE A 32 -10.56 -17.28 -5.47
CA ILE A 32 -10.75 -16.92 -4.07
C ILE A 32 -9.75 -15.80 -3.77
N PRO A 33 -10.18 -14.52 -3.72
CA PRO A 33 -9.26 -13.39 -3.68
C PRO A 33 -8.33 -13.41 -2.47
N ASP A 34 -8.81 -13.87 -1.32
CA ASP A 34 -8.03 -13.88 -0.08
C ASP A 34 -6.83 -14.83 -0.15
N LYS A 35 -7.00 -16.04 -0.67
CA LYS A 35 -5.90 -17.00 -0.85
C LYS A 35 -4.87 -16.52 -1.88
N ILE A 36 -5.33 -15.83 -2.92
CA ILE A 36 -4.43 -15.23 -3.92
C ILE A 36 -3.65 -14.07 -3.33
N ARG A 37 -4.26 -13.29 -2.41
CA ARG A 37 -3.57 -12.24 -1.65
C ARG A 37 -2.53 -12.83 -0.72
N GLU A 38 -2.82 -13.94 -0.05
CA GLU A 38 -1.82 -14.66 0.76
C GLU A 38 -0.62 -15.10 -0.08
N LEU A 39 -0.85 -15.74 -1.24
CA LEU A 39 0.22 -16.15 -2.16
C LEU A 39 1.05 -14.95 -2.66
N ARG A 40 0.37 -13.87 -3.05
CA ARG A 40 1.05 -12.64 -3.46
C ARG A 40 1.90 -12.11 -2.31
N ASP A 41 1.32 -12.00 -1.13
CA ASP A 41 2.01 -11.47 0.02
C ASP A 41 3.22 -12.36 0.32
N GLU A 42 3.13 -13.69 0.32
CA GLU A 42 4.29 -14.59 0.47
C GLU A 42 5.42 -14.31 -0.53
N ILE A 43 5.10 -14.15 -1.82
CA ILE A 43 6.08 -13.87 -2.88
C ILE A 43 6.74 -12.50 -2.67
N PHE A 44 5.99 -11.51 -2.19
CA PHE A 44 6.39 -10.11 -2.18
C PHE A 44 6.71 -9.52 -0.79
N THR A 45 6.51 -10.27 0.31
CA THR A 45 6.66 -9.76 1.69
C THR A 45 7.86 -10.28 2.46
N THR A 46 8.55 -11.35 2.02
CA THR A 46 9.74 -11.83 2.75
C THR A 46 11.05 -11.18 2.30
N ASP A 47 11.10 -10.47 1.16
CA ASP A 47 12.26 -9.68 0.72
C ASP A 47 11.87 -8.63 -0.35
N GLY A 48 10.68 -8.04 -0.19
CA GLY A 48 10.20 -6.90 -0.97
C GLY A 48 9.78 -7.22 -2.41
N ALA A 49 8.72 -6.56 -2.86
CA ALA A 49 8.40 -6.35 -4.28
C ALA A 49 9.40 -5.41 -4.98
N ALA A 50 10.66 -5.48 -4.57
CA ALA A 50 11.72 -4.63 -5.03
C ALA A 50 12.41 -5.39 -6.17
N SER A 51 12.06 -5.03 -7.40
CA SER A 51 12.78 -5.42 -8.62
C SER A 51 14.29 -5.34 -8.36
N PRO A 52 15.15 -6.19 -8.93
CA PRO A 52 16.61 -6.19 -8.66
C PRO A 52 17.36 -4.85 -8.86
N LEU A 53 16.70 -3.81 -9.37
CA LEU A 53 17.11 -2.41 -9.29
C LEU A 53 17.14 -1.83 -7.85
N ALA A 54 16.47 -2.48 -6.90
CA ALA A 54 16.34 -2.06 -5.51
C ALA A 54 17.38 -2.69 -4.57
N LYS A 55 18.16 -3.68 -5.02
CA LYS A 55 19.32 -4.16 -4.26
C LYS A 55 20.41 -3.06 -4.29
N GLY A 56 20.35 -2.13 -3.34
CA GLY A 56 21.35 -1.06 -3.13
C GLY A 56 20.84 0.38 -3.25
N THR A 57 19.56 0.59 -3.55
CA THR A 57 18.93 1.91 -3.66
C THR A 57 18.08 2.16 -2.41
N ASP A 58 18.20 3.35 -1.79
CA ASP A 58 17.39 3.72 -0.61
C ASP A 58 15.90 3.68 -0.98
N LEU A 59 15.05 3.11 -0.11
CA LEU A 59 13.60 3.04 -0.34
C LEU A 59 13.00 4.45 -0.54
N ALA A 60 13.58 5.46 0.10
CA ALA A 60 13.21 6.86 -0.11
C ALA A 60 13.51 7.34 -1.55
N ASP A 61 14.60 6.89 -2.17
CA ASP A 61 14.90 7.20 -3.58
C ASP A 61 13.87 6.55 -4.51
N LEU A 62 13.48 5.30 -4.24
CA LEU A 62 12.50 4.58 -5.05
C LEU A 62 11.10 5.23 -4.96
N MET A 63 10.66 5.60 -3.75
CA MET A 63 9.42 6.37 -3.57
C MET A 63 9.47 7.70 -4.33
N ARG A 64 10.59 8.43 -4.26
CA ARG A 64 10.78 9.69 -4.99
C ARG A 64 10.70 9.51 -6.50
N GLN A 65 11.28 8.44 -7.04
CA GLN A 65 11.23 8.12 -8.47
C GLN A 65 9.82 7.70 -8.91
N GLU A 66 9.12 6.92 -8.08
CA GLU A 66 7.73 6.53 -8.31
C GLU A 66 6.80 7.76 -8.35
N ASN A 67 7.10 8.78 -7.53
CA ASN A 67 6.44 10.09 -7.53
C ASN A 67 4.91 10.02 -7.40
N ALA A 68 4.41 9.02 -6.67
CA ALA A 68 2.99 8.80 -6.43
C ALA A 68 2.32 10.04 -5.85
N ARG A 69 1.18 10.45 -6.41
CA ARG A 69 0.38 11.58 -5.91
C ARG A 69 -0.32 11.17 -4.62
N ILE A 70 0.08 11.77 -3.51
CA ILE A 70 -0.39 11.39 -2.17
C ILE A 70 -1.37 12.44 -1.64
N LEU A 71 -2.53 11.98 -1.15
CA LEU A 71 -3.46 12.76 -0.34
C LEU A 71 -3.34 12.36 1.13
N VAL A 72 -3.14 13.33 2.02
CA VAL A 72 -3.08 13.06 3.47
C VAL A 72 -4.37 13.53 4.13
N ARG A 73 -5.11 12.61 4.76
CA ARG A 73 -6.34 12.91 5.48
C ARG A 73 -6.17 12.82 6.98
N ASN A 74 -6.76 13.75 7.71
CA ASN A 74 -6.84 13.70 9.16
C ASN A 74 -8.07 12.92 9.61
N GLY A 75 -7.87 11.71 10.12
CA GLY A 75 -8.91 10.91 10.76
C GLY A 75 -8.91 11.06 12.28
N THR A 76 -8.47 12.19 12.83
CA THR A 76 -8.41 12.42 14.28
C THR A 76 -9.02 13.76 14.65
N TYR A 77 -9.17 14.01 15.96
CA TYR A 77 -9.52 15.34 16.48
C TYR A 77 -8.30 16.28 16.62
N SER A 78 -7.09 15.84 16.23
CA SER A 78 -5.87 16.64 16.32
C SER A 78 -5.82 17.65 15.18
N GLU A 79 -6.07 18.91 15.48
CA GLU A 79 -6.10 19.97 14.47
C GLU A 79 -4.75 20.13 13.75
N GLY A 80 -4.80 20.28 12.43
CA GLY A 80 -3.63 20.46 11.58
C GLY A 80 -2.72 19.23 11.44
N LEU A 81 -3.13 18.05 11.93
CA LEU A 81 -2.30 16.85 11.87
C LEU A 81 -1.96 16.45 10.42
N SER A 82 -2.92 16.51 9.50
CA SER A 82 -2.68 16.19 8.08
C SER A 82 -1.70 17.16 7.43
N LEU A 83 -1.78 18.45 7.73
CA LEU A 83 -0.85 19.46 7.21
C LEU A 83 0.57 19.25 7.73
N ARG A 84 0.75 19.10 9.05
CA ARG A 84 2.07 18.84 9.64
C ARG A 84 2.69 17.55 9.10
N SER A 85 1.87 16.50 8.98
CA SER A 85 2.34 15.22 8.45
C SER A 85 2.68 15.31 6.97
N ALA A 86 1.89 16.04 6.17
CA ALA A 86 2.22 16.30 4.78
C ALA A 86 3.56 17.01 4.61
N ASP A 87 3.81 18.05 5.42
CA ASP A 87 5.08 18.77 5.37
C ASP A 87 6.25 17.89 5.81
N TYR A 88 6.05 17.05 6.83
CA TYR A 88 7.01 16.04 7.24
C TYR A 88 7.31 15.03 6.12
N PHE A 89 6.28 14.48 5.47
CA PHE A 89 6.46 13.52 4.36
C PHE A 89 7.19 14.12 3.17
N LYS A 90 6.95 15.40 2.86
CA LYS A 90 7.68 16.13 1.83
C LYS A 90 9.17 16.26 2.13
N THR A 91 9.61 16.24 3.39
CA THR A 91 11.05 16.27 3.73
C THR A 91 11.80 15.03 3.22
N PHE A 92 11.09 13.91 3.04
CA PHE A 92 11.63 12.69 2.43
C PHE A 92 11.44 12.64 0.91
N GLY A 93 10.83 13.69 0.34
CA GLY A 93 10.53 13.83 -1.08
C GLY A 93 9.26 13.13 -1.55
N ALA A 94 8.34 12.79 -0.64
CA ALA A 94 7.02 12.31 -1.02
C ALA A 94 6.24 13.42 -1.78
N ASN A 95 5.57 13.05 -2.88
CA ASN A 95 4.77 13.96 -3.68
C ASN A 95 3.35 14.11 -3.07
N VAL A 96 3.26 14.86 -1.97
CA VAL A 96 1.98 15.15 -1.34
C VAL A 96 1.27 16.28 -2.08
N VAL A 97 0.19 15.94 -2.78
CA VAL A 97 -0.57 16.85 -3.65
C VAL A 97 -1.72 17.55 -2.93
N GLY A 98 -2.08 17.10 -1.73
CA GLY A 98 -3.13 17.73 -0.94
C GLY A 98 -3.25 17.19 0.47
N THR A 99 -4.04 17.92 1.27
CA THR A 99 -4.42 17.52 2.63
C THR A 99 -5.90 17.78 2.84
N ASP A 100 -6.57 16.91 3.58
CA ASP A 100 -7.99 17.06 3.90
C ASP A 100 -8.29 16.46 5.29
N ASN A 101 -9.56 16.51 5.72
CA ASN A 101 -10.08 15.69 6.80
C ASN A 101 -10.65 14.39 6.22
N ALA A 102 -10.60 13.32 7.02
CA ALA A 102 -11.32 12.10 6.71
C ALA A 102 -12.81 12.28 7.05
N SER A 103 -13.67 11.51 6.39
CA SER A 103 -15.11 11.49 6.68
C SER A 103 -15.43 10.92 8.07
N GLU A 104 -14.54 10.08 8.59
CA GLU A 104 -14.69 9.42 9.88
C GLU A 104 -13.40 9.51 10.68
N VAL A 105 -13.55 9.57 12.00
CA VAL A 105 -12.43 9.48 12.94
C VAL A 105 -12.02 8.01 13.07
N THR A 106 -10.71 7.75 13.11
CA THR A 106 -10.15 6.42 13.21
C THR A 106 -8.99 6.37 14.21
N THR A 107 -8.91 5.26 14.93
CA THR A 107 -7.84 5.01 15.89
C THR A 107 -6.56 4.49 15.25
N VAL A 108 -6.64 3.99 14.01
CA VAL A 108 -5.52 3.36 13.30
C VAL A 108 -5.26 4.05 11.97
N THR A 109 -3.99 4.29 11.67
CA THR A 109 -3.55 4.87 10.41
C THR A 109 -3.67 3.84 9.31
N ARG A 110 -4.14 4.27 8.13
CA ARG A 110 -4.40 3.42 6.97
C ARG A 110 -3.83 4.04 5.72
N ILE A 111 -3.40 3.19 4.79
CA ILE A 111 -2.98 3.58 3.46
C ILE A 111 -3.90 2.90 2.46
N ILE A 112 -4.46 3.67 1.53
CA ILE A 112 -5.29 3.20 0.43
C ILE A 112 -4.53 3.46 -0.86
N ASP A 113 -4.27 2.43 -1.65
CA ASP A 113 -3.63 2.56 -2.97
C ASP A 113 -4.64 2.29 -4.08
N HIS A 114 -4.74 3.25 -5.00
CA HIS A 114 -5.67 3.27 -6.13
C HIS A 114 -5.01 2.89 -7.46
N SER A 115 -3.68 2.96 -7.55
CA SER A 115 -2.95 2.91 -8.82
C SER A 115 -1.92 1.79 -8.90
N GLY A 116 -1.52 1.21 -7.77
CA GLY A 116 -0.43 0.25 -7.69
C GLY A 116 0.91 0.96 -7.50
N SER A 117 1.06 1.72 -6.40
CA SER A 117 2.27 2.46 -6.02
C SER A 117 3.06 1.72 -4.92
N PRO A 118 3.73 0.59 -5.23
CA PRO A 118 4.32 -0.29 -4.23
C PRO A 118 5.45 0.35 -3.41
N TYR A 119 6.22 1.29 -3.96
CA TYR A 119 7.35 1.88 -3.24
C TYR A 119 6.88 2.90 -2.21
N ALA A 120 5.91 3.75 -2.56
CA ALA A 120 5.24 4.62 -1.60
C ALA A 120 4.55 3.79 -0.50
N LEU A 121 3.84 2.73 -0.88
CA LEU A 121 3.21 1.82 0.09
C LEU A 121 4.22 1.23 1.07
N GLN A 122 5.35 0.73 0.58
CA GLN A 122 6.38 0.14 1.42
C GLN A 122 7.04 1.18 2.33
N TYR A 123 7.38 2.35 1.79
CA TYR A 123 7.99 3.44 2.54
C TYR A 123 7.10 3.90 3.71
N PHE A 124 5.82 4.13 3.44
CA PHE A 124 4.88 4.56 4.48
C PHE A 124 4.54 3.45 5.47
N ARG A 125 4.53 2.18 5.04
CA ARG A 125 4.40 1.05 5.98
C ARG A 125 5.50 1.05 7.02
N ASP A 126 6.74 1.25 6.57
CA ASP A 126 7.92 1.26 7.44
C ASP A 126 7.91 2.50 8.35
N LEU A 127 7.55 3.67 7.81
CA LEU A 127 7.44 4.91 8.57
C LEU A 127 6.40 4.81 9.69
N PHE A 128 5.22 4.28 9.38
CA PHE A 128 4.14 4.12 10.36
C PHE A 128 4.29 2.88 11.23
N LYS A 129 5.28 2.02 10.96
CA LYS A 129 5.53 0.77 11.68
C LYS A 129 4.27 -0.09 11.77
N PHE A 130 3.55 -0.23 10.65
CA PHE A 130 2.32 -1.01 10.62
C PHE A 130 2.57 -2.44 11.10
N SER A 131 1.78 -2.87 12.08
CA SER A 131 1.89 -4.20 12.68
C SER A 131 1.03 -5.24 11.96
N SER A 132 0.12 -4.79 11.09
CA SER A 132 -0.81 -5.64 10.34
C SER A 132 -0.93 -5.19 8.89
N SER A 133 -1.07 -6.17 7.98
CA SER A 133 -1.35 -5.93 6.56
C SER A 133 -2.71 -5.27 6.32
N SER A 134 -3.66 -5.39 7.27
CA SER A 134 -5.00 -4.80 7.16
C SER A 134 -5.02 -3.26 7.12
N GLN A 135 -3.92 -2.60 7.50
CA GLN A 135 -3.75 -1.16 7.42
C GLN A 135 -3.41 -0.68 6.00
N VAL A 136 -3.08 -1.61 5.09
CA VAL A 136 -2.85 -1.32 3.66
C VAL A 136 -4.00 -1.89 2.86
N ILE A 137 -4.77 -0.99 2.26
CA ILE A 137 -5.96 -1.30 1.47
C ILE A 137 -5.61 -1.07 0.01
N LEU A 138 -5.76 -2.11 -0.80
CA LEU A 138 -5.60 -2.00 -2.26
C LEU A 138 -6.99 -1.87 -2.87
N SER A 139 -7.30 -0.68 -3.36
CA SER A 139 -8.60 -0.33 -3.92
C SER A 139 -8.40 0.34 -5.27
N TYR A 140 -7.99 -0.47 -6.25
CA TYR A 140 -7.68 0.00 -7.60
C TYR A 140 -8.86 0.76 -8.21
N ASP A 141 -8.62 2.02 -8.57
CA ASP A 141 -9.58 2.88 -9.26
C ASP A 141 -8.83 3.72 -10.30
N PRO A 142 -9.01 3.44 -11.62
CA PRO A 142 -8.31 4.17 -12.68
C PRO A 142 -8.78 5.63 -12.82
N ASN A 143 -9.90 6.02 -12.19
CA ASN A 143 -10.41 7.39 -12.22
C ASN A 143 -10.02 8.19 -10.98
N ALA A 144 -9.28 7.59 -10.04
CA ALA A 144 -8.85 8.27 -8.84
C ALA A 144 -7.98 9.50 -9.16
N THR A 145 -8.25 10.61 -8.48
CA THR A 145 -7.50 11.86 -8.64
C THR A 145 -6.12 11.82 -7.99
N VAL A 146 -5.88 10.83 -7.12
CA VAL A 146 -4.62 10.58 -6.42
C VAL A 146 -4.30 9.10 -6.47
N ASP A 147 -3.01 8.79 -6.33
CA ASP A 147 -2.49 7.43 -6.45
C ASP A 147 -2.56 6.70 -5.10
N VAL A 148 -2.30 7.44 -4.02
CA VAL A 148 -2.32 6.94 -2.64
C VAL A 148 -3.06 7.92 -1.73
N GLU A 149 -3.93 7.40 -0.87
CA GLU A 149 -4.54 8.13 0.24
C GLU A 149 -4.00 7.61 1.58
N ILE A 150 -3.56 8.52 2.45
CA ILE A 150 -3.11 8.20 3.80
C ILE A 150 -4.09 8.80 4.79
N ILE A 151 -4.82 7.96 5.52
CA ILE A 151 -5.73 8.39 6.58
C ILE A 151 -5.01 8.22 7.91
N LEU A 152 -4.68 9.34 8.55
CA LEU A 152 -3.99 9.36 9.83
C LEU A 152 -4.96 9.09 10.98
N GLY A 153 -4.62 8.12 11.82
CA GLY A 153 -5.38 7.78 13.03
C GLY A 153 -4.73 8.24 14.32
N ASP A 154 -5.39 7.95 15.44
CA ASP A 154 -4.90 8.30 16.77
C ASP A 154 -3.52 7.68 17.07
N ASP A 155 -3.24 6.50 16.54
CA ASP A 155 -1.93 5.85 16.62
C ASP A 155 -0.78 6.74 16.12
N TRP A 156 -0.95 7.41 14.98
CA TRP A 156 0.02 8.36 14.44
C TRP A 156 -0.01 9.66 15.22
N SER A 157 -1.20 10.19 15.54
CA SER A 157 -1.33 11.41 16.33
C SER A 157 -0.54 11.34 17.65
N LEU A 158 -0.54 10.17 18.30
CA LEU A 158 0.12 9.95 19.58
C LEU A 158 1.61 9.57 19.49
N ASN A 159 2.05 8.93 18.40
CA ASN A 159 3.38 8.29 18.34
C ASN A 159 4.25 8.72 17.14
N ASN A 160 3.82 9.75 16.39
CA ASN A 160 4.59 10.21 15.25
C ASN A 160 5.98 10.75 15.67
N PRO A 161 7.01 10.58 14.83
CA PRO A 161 8.36 11.09 15.04
C PRO A 161 8.54 12.53 14.51
N MET A 162 7.46 13.28 14.29
CA MET A 162 7.57 14.66 13.79
C MET A 162 8.21 15.56 14.87
N PRO A 163 8.96 16.61 14.48
CA PRO A 163 9.60 17.54 15.41
C PRO A 163 8.62 18.35 16.27
#